data_AF-F5RNN1-F1
#
_entry.id   AF-F5RNN1-F1
#
_cell.length_a   1.000
_cell.length_b   1.000
_cell.length_c   1.000
_cell.angle_alpha   90.00
_cell.angle_beta   90.00
_cell.angle_gamma   90.00
#
_symmetry.space_group_name_H-M   'P 1'
#
loop_
_entity.id
_entity.type
_entity.pdbx_description
1 polymer ?
#
loop_
_entity_poly.entity_id
_entity_poly.type
_entity_poly.pdbx_seq_one_letter_code
_entity_poly.pdbx_strand_id
1 'polypeptide(L)'
;MKYISGLYALNLPCCLETGGDWHAFSLSWENIPLWDTEDSPFGTEGIEQHHSLMGKEGIFFVANHIRACLDLLWAGDFSNLQGMRRDYICTDIYDANIFAAVWKLYETAHWASIDRFMEKEYRMKWILFRKEQESNGYSTSAPCRNHA
;
A
#
# COMPACT_ATOMS: atom_id res chain seq x y z
N MET A 1 7.38 -7.51 13.81
CA MET A 1 8.72 -7.20 13.22
C MET A 1 8.75 -5.73 12.87
N LYS A 2 9.80 -5.00 13.26
CA LYS A 2 9.92 -3.58 12.97
C LYS A 2 10.57 -3.29 11.62
N TYR A 3 10.03 -2.31 10.89
CA TYR A 3 10.49 -1.97 9.55
C TYR A 3 10.30 -0.47 9.24
N ILE A 4 11.03 0.00 8.24
CA ILE A 4 10.96 1.37 7.69
C ILE A 4 9.90 1.39 6.59
N SER A 5 8.98 2.35 6.64
CA SER A 5 7.89 2.47 5.66
C SER A 5 7.54 3.93 5.34
N GLY A 6 6.46 4.13 4.57
CA GLY A 6 5.94 5.42 4.14
C GLY A 6 6.96 6.25 3.36
N LEU A 7 7.01 7.56 3.60
CA LEU A 7 7.89 8.49 2.88
C LEU A 7 9.35 8.03 2.87
N TYR A 8 9.86 7.48 3.97
CA TYR A 8 11.25 7.01 4.02
C TYR A 8 11.50 5.86 3.05
N ALA A 9 10.59 4.89 2.98
CA ALA A 9 10.68 3.77 2.07
C ALA A 9 10.48 4.18 0.60
N LEU A 10 9.58 5.13 0.33
CA LEU A 10 9.40 5.70 -1.02
C LEU A 10 10.67 6.39 -1.57
N ASN A 11 11.59 6.75 -0.68
CA ASN A 11 12.82 7.44 -0.99
C ASN A 11 14.04 6.50 -1.08
N LEU A 12 13.82 5.19 -1.04
CA LEU A 12 14.84 4.15 -1.11
C LEU A 12 14.59 3.23 -2.30
N PRO A 13 15.63 2.72 -2.97
CA PRO A 13 15.43 1.72 -4.01
C PRO A 13 14.79 0.45 -3.43
N CYS A 14 13.90 -0.20 -4.19
CA CYS A 14 13.36 -1.52 -3.87
C CYS A 14 13.41 -2.45 -5.09
N CYS A 15 13.03 -3.72 -4.94
CA CYS A 15 13.12 -4.70 -6.02
C CYS A 15 12.05 -4.54 -7.13
N LEU A 16 11.07 -3.66 -6.94
CA LEU A 16 9.97 -3.46 -7.87
C LEU A 16 10.31 -2.46 -8.99
N GLU A 17 9.75 -2.69 -10.18
CA GLU A 17 9.83 -1.74 -11.31
C GLU A 17 8.87 -0.58 -11.08
N THR A 18 9.21 0.30 -10.14
CA THR A 18 8.35 1.40 -9.69
C THR A 18 9.10 2.71 -9.66
N GLY A 19 8.33 3.80 -9.71
CA GLY A 19 8.83 5.16 -9.75
C GLY A 19 9.67 5.53 -8.54
N GLY A 20 9.14 5.38 -7.32
CA GLY A 20 9.72 5.98 -6.11
C GLY A 20 9.59 7.51 -6.09
N ASP A 21 9.96 8.13 -4.98
CA ASP A 21 9.88 9.59 -4.76
C ASP A 21 11.25 10.27 -4.97
N TRP A 22 12.34 9.64 -4.53
CA TRP A 22 13.76 10.07 -4.74
C TRP A 22 14.18 11.43 -4.17
N HIS A 23 13.42 12.00 -3.25
CA HIS A 23 13.75 13.16 -2.43
C HIS A 23 14.43 12.80 -1.09
N ALA A 24 15.25 11.74 -1.04
CA ALA A 24 15.86 11.22 0.19
C ALA A 24 16.64 12.27 1.01
N PHE A 25 17.27 13.24 0.35
CA PHE A 25 18.01 14.32 1.00
C PHE A 25 17.13 15.36 1.72
N SER A 26 15.82 15.36 1.44
CA SER A 26 14.85 16.24 2.11
C SER A 26 14.33 15.65 3.42
N LEU A 27 14.68 14.40 3.75
CA LEU A 27 14.23 13.70 4.96
C LEU A 27 15.30 13.67 6.04
N SER A 28 14.87 13.71 7.31
CA SER A 28 15.76 13.50 8.45
C SER A 28 15.92 12.00 8.75
N TRP A 29 17.15 11.49 8.62
CA TRP A 29 17.51 10.08 8.83
C TRP A 29 18.03 9.78 10.26
N GLU A 30 17.91 10.74 11.16
CA GLU A 30 18.35 10.59 12.56
C GLU A 30 17.33 9.78 13.37
N ASN A 31 16.04 10.09 13.21
CA ASN A 31 14.94 9.47 13.96
C ASN A 31 13.86 8.95 13.02
N ILE A 32 14.13 7.83 12.35
CA ILE A 32 13.21 7.22 11.39
C ILE A 32 12.07 6.53 12.16
N PRO A 33 10.79 6.89 11.91
CA PRO A 33 9.66 6.17 12.48
C PRO A 33 9.64 4.73 12.00
N LEU A 34 9.49 3.78 12.94
CA LEU A 34 9.37 2.37 12.65
C LEU A 34 7.92 1.92 12.75
N TRP A 35 7.53 1.09 11.79
CA TRP A 35 6.24 0.41 11.72
C TRP A 35 6.39 -1.01 12.26
N ASP A 36 5.30 -1.64 12.72
CA ASP A 36 5.32 -3.05 13.13
C ASP A 36 4.39 -3.90 12.25
N THR A 37 4.87 -5.06 11.83
CA THR A 37 4.08 -6.01 11.04
C THR A 37 2.93 -6.61 11.82
N GLU A 38 3.00 -6.62 13.15
CA GLU A 38 1.93 -7.14 14.01
C GLU A 38 0.71 -6.22 14.02
N ASP A 39 0.92 -4.91 13.85
CA ASP A 39 -0.16 -3.93 13.81
C ASP A 39 -0.78 -3.80 12.41
N SER A 40 -0.05 -4.19 11.36
CA SER A 40 -0.44 -3.98 9.97
C SER A 40 -1.28 -5.13 9.41
N PRO A 41 -2.39 -4.84 8.69
CA PRO A 41 -3.23 -5.86 8.04
C PRO A 41 -2.50 -6.61 6.90
N PHE A 42 -1.32 -6.13 6.49
CA PHE A 42 -0.51 -6.70 5.42
C PHE A 42 0.58 -7.64 5.93
N GLY A 43 0.77 -7.76 7.25
CA GLY A 43 1.80 -8.61 7.84
C GLY A 43 3.20 -8.30 7.28
N THR A 44 3.89 -9.32 6.78
CA THR A 44 5.25 -9.20 6.20
C THR A 44 5.27 -8.94 4.69
N GLU A 45 4.11 -8.84 4.03
CA GLU A 45 4.02 -8.67 2.57
C GLU A 45 4.71 -7.38 2.12
N GLY A 46 5.59 -7.50 1.12
CA GLY A 46 6.28 -6.36 0.52
C GLY A 46 7.38 -5.74 1.38
N ILE A 47 7.88 -6.44 2.40
CA ILE A 47 9.04 -6.01 3.18
C ILE A 47 10.31 -6.68 2.63
N GLU A 48 11.33 -5.88 2.39
CA GLU A 48 12.63 -6.26 1.84
C GLU A 48 13.75 -6.05 2.87
N GLN A 49 14.85 -6.79 2.71
CA GLN A 49 16.01 -6.70 3.57
C GLN A 49 17.12 -5.88 2.90
N HIS A 50 17.57 -4.83 3.59
CA HIS A 50 18.69 -3.98 3.19
C HIS A 50 19.86 -4.19 4.14
N HIS A 51 21.08 -4.28 3.60
CA HIS A 51 22.30 -4.55 4.38
C HIS A 51 23.07 -3.27 4.75
N SER A 52 22.71 -2.15 4.14
CA SER A 52 23.18 -0.82 4.51
C SER A 52 22.14 0.21 4.12
N LEU A 53 22.07 1.29 4.89
CA LEU A 53 21.10 2.37 4.68
C LEU A 53 21.75 3.72 4.98
N MET A 54 21.84 4.61 3.97
CA MET A 54 22.35 5.98 4.14
C MET A 54 23.71 6.05 4.88
N GLY A 55 24.63 5.14 4.55
CA GLY A 55 25.96 5.07 5.16
C GLY A 55 26.02 4.38 6.53
N LYS A 56 24.90 3.85 7.03
CA LYS A 56 24.84 3.00 8.23
C LYS A 56 24.87 1.53 7.81
N GLU A 57 25.83 0.77 8.36
CA GLU A 57 25.91 -0.68 8.21
C GLU A 57 24.94 -1.38 9.16
N GLY A 58 24.27 -2.43 8.68
CA GLY A 58 23.33 -3.20 9.49
C GLY A 58 22.19 -3.79 8.66
N ILE A 59 21.44 -4.72 9.25
CA ILE A 59 20.27 -5.29 8.62
C ILE A 59 19.06 -4.39 8.91
N PHE A 60 18.48 -3.82 7.86
CA PHE A 60 17.27 -3.02 7.90
C PHE A 60 16.16 -3.71 7.14
N PHE A 61 14.96 -3.72 7.70
CA PHE A 61 13.76 -4.15 7.00
C PHE A 61 13.05 -2.92 6.46
N VAL A 62 12.79 -2.89 5.16
CA VAL A 62 12.25 -1.72 4.45
C VAL A 62 11.07 -2.16 3.61
N ALA A 63 9.95 -1.45 3.70
CA ALA A 63 8.82 -1.64 2.80
C ALA A 63 9.24 -1.31 1.36
N ASN A 64 8.82 -2.13 0.41
CA ASN A 64 8.88 -1.75 -1.00
C ASN A 64 7.88 -0.63 -1.30
N HIS A 65 7.95 -0.03 -2.49
CA HIS A 65 7.14 1.14 -2.81
C HIS A 65 5.62 0.88 -2.70
N ILE A 66 5.15 -0.32 -3.05
CA ILE A 66 3.74 -0.68 -2.89
C ILE A 66 3.36 -0.72 -1.41
N ARG A 67 4.15 -1.45 -0.60
CA ARG A 67 3.89 -1.56 0.84
C ARG A 67 3.96 -0.21 1.55
N ALA A 68 4.92 0.64 1.19
CA ALA A 68 5.04 2.00 1.70
C ALA A 68 3.78 2.84 1.42
N CYS A 69 3.21 2.71 0.22
CA CYS A 69 1.96 3.37 -0.13
C CYS A 69 0.76 2.82 0.66
N LEU A 70 0.68 1.50 0.82
CA LEU A 70 -0.39 0.83 1.57
C LEU A 70 -0.37 1.20 3.05
N ASP A 71 0.81 1.32 3.65
CA ASP A 71 0.97 1.73 5.04
C ASP A 71 0.50 3.18 5.25
N LEU A 72 0.85 4.10 4.33
CA LEU A 72 0.33 5.48 4.37
C LEU A 72 -1.19 5.54 4.17
N LEU A 73 -1.76 4.69 3.30
CA LEU A 73 -3.21 4.59 3.10
C LEU A 73 -3.90 4.15 4.40
N TRP A 74 -3.36 3.11 5.04
CA TRP A 74 -3.89 2.56 6.29
C TRP A 74 -3.76 3.54 7.47
N ALA A 75 -2.72 4.39 7.49
CA ALA A 75 -2.58 5.47 8.45
C ALA A 75 -3.46 6.71 8.13
N GLY A 76 -4.12 6.74 6.97
CA GLY A 76 -4.94 7.87 6.53
C GLY A 76 -4.13 9.08 6.06
N ASP A 77 -2.86 8.92 5.70
CA ASP A 77 -1.98 10.00 5.24
C ASP A 77 -2.12 10.24 3.73
N PHE A 78 -3.31 10.70 3.34
CA PHE A 78 -3.61 10.99 1.94
C PHE A 78 -2.88 12.20 1.37
N SER A 79 -2.35 13.07 2.24
CA SER A 79 -1.62 14.28 1.84
C SER A 79 -0.29 13.92 1.22
N ASN A 80 0.45 13.00 1.84
CA ASN A 80 1.72 12.50 1.34
C ASN A 80 1.58 11.48 0.20
N LEU A 81 0.38 10.95 -0.02
CA LEU A 81 0.10 10.02 -1.11
C LEU A 81 -0.40 10.67 -2.41
N GLN A 82 -0.56 12.00 -2.47
CA GLN A 82 -1.08 12.65 -3.67
C GLN A 82 -0.23 12.31 -4.89
N GLY A 83 -0.86 11.76 -5.94
CA GLY A 83 -0.14 11.32 -7.14
C GLY A 83 0.45 9.92 -7.03
N MET A 84 0.15 9.14 -5.98
CA MET A 84 0.61 7.75 -5.76
C MET A 84 0.73 6.93 -7.05
N ARG A 85 -0.32 6.87 -7.88
CA ARG A 85 -0.25 6.08 -9.12
C ARG A 85 0.79 6.65 -10.07
N ARG A 86 0.75 7.95 -10.32
CA ARG A 86 1.57 8.60 -11.36
C ARG A 86 3.02 8.81 -10.96
N ASP A 87 3.25 9.13 -9.69
CA ASP A 87 4.52 9.68 -9.21
C ASP A 87 5.34 8.63 -8.45
N TYR A 88 4.72 7.68 -7.74
CA TYR A 88 5.44 6.65 -6.96
C TYR A 88 5.41 5.27 -7.60
N ILE A 89 4.24 4.82 -8.06
CA ILE A 89 4.12 3.49 -8.67
C ILE A 89 4.59 3.53 -10.13
N CYS A 90 4.18 4.54 -10.90
CA CYS A 90 4.60 4.80 -12.29
C CYS A 90 4.33 3.70 -13.33
N THR A 91 3.83 2.53 -12.94
CA THR A 91 3.52 1.40 -13.83
C THR A 91 2.14 0.80 -13.55
N ASP A 92 1.55 0.15 -14.55
CA ASP A 92 0.28 -0.58 -14.42
C ASP A 92 0.47 -2.05 -14.03
N ILE A 93 1.71 -2.57 -14.07
CA ILE A 93 2.04 -3.99 -13.85
C ILE A 93 1.49 -4.50 -12.51
N TYR A 94 1.40 -3.62 -11.52
CA TYR A 94 1.02 -3.96 -10.16
C TYR A 94 -0.41 -3.56 -9.78
N ASP A 95 -1.22 -3.02 -10.70
CA ASP A 95 -2.57 -2.53 -10.40
C ASP A 95 -3.43 -3.58 -9.68
N ALA A 96 -3.45 -4.81 -10.19
CA ALA A 96 -4.23 -5.91 -9.59
C ALA A 96 -3.78 -6.23 -8.16
N ASN A 97 -2.47 -6.26 -7.92
CA ASN A 97 -1.91 -6.56 -6.59
C ASN A 97 -2.21 -5.43 -5.61
N ILE A 98 -2.09 -4.18 -6.07
CA ILE A 98 -2.41 -2.99 -5.28
C ILE A 98 -3.89 -3.00 -4.91
N PHE A 99 -4.78 -3.27 -5.86
CA PHE A 99 -6.22 -3.28 -5.59
C PHE A 99 -6.63 -4.37 -4.62
N ALA A 100 -6.09 -5.59 -4.79
CA ALA A 100 -6.33 -6.68 -3.86
C ALA A 100 -5.83 -6.36 -2.45
N ALA A 101 -4.66 -5.71 -2.32
CA ALA A 101 -4.14 -5.28 -1.04
C ALA A 101 -4.99 -4.17 -0.40
N VAL A 102 -5.38 -3.14 -1.16
CA VAL A 102 -6.26 -2.08 -0.66
C VAL A 102 -7.62 -2.64 -0.22
N TRP A 103 -8.13 -3.67 -0.90
CA TRP A 103 -9.38 -4.34 -0.50
C TRP A 103 -9.31 -4.97 0.89
N LYS A 104 -8.12 -5.36 1.38
CA LYS A 104 -7.95 -5.82 2.77
C LYS A 104 -8.33 -4.74 3.81
N LEU A 105 -8.38 -3.47 3.40
CA LEU A 105 -8.78 -2.34 4.24
C LEU A 105 -10.29 -2.05 4.21
N TYR A 106 -11.10 -2.88 3.53
CA TYR A 106 -12.53 -2.63 3.32
C TYR A 106 -13.32 -2.40 4.62
N GLU A 107 -12.97 -3.10 5.70
CA GLU A 107 -13.65 -3.00 7.00
C GLU A 107 -13.08 -1.92 7.93
N THR A 108 -12.09 -1.15 7.46
CA THR A 108 -11.49 -0.09 8.29
C THR A 108 -12.44 1.10 8.46
N ALA A 109 -12.36 1.78 9.61
CA ALA A 109 -13.24 2.90 9.94
C ALA A 109 -13.16 4.07 8.94
N HIS A 110 -12.06 4.21 8.21
CA HIS A 110 -11.83 5.28 7.23
C HIS A 110 -11.87 4.78 5.77
N TRP A 111 -12.46 3.60 5.52
CA TRP A 111 -12.61 3.02 4.19
C TRP A 111 -13.16 4.01 3.15
N ALA A 112 -14.17 4.80 3.50
CA ALA A 112 -14.77 5.78 2.58
C ALA A 112 -13.75 6.82 2.05
N SER A 113 -12.74 7.16 2.86
CA SER A 113 -11.65 8.06 2.45
C SER A 113 -10.65 7.34 1.54
N ILE A 114 -10.32 6.08 1.86
CA ILE A 114 -9.44 5.23 1.04
C ILE A 114 -10.07 5.03 -0.35
N ASP A 115 -11.34 4.63 -0.40
CA ASP A 115 -12.07 4.38 -1.64
C ASP A 115 -12.09 5.63 -2.53
N ARG A 116 -12.44 6.79 -1.97
CA ARG A 116 -12.41 8.08 -2.70
C ARG A 116 -11.01 8.42 -3.21
N PHE A 117 -9.98 8.15 -2.40
CA PHE A 117 -8.60 8.37 -2.81
C PHE A 117 -8.22 7.47 -4.00
N MET A 118 -8.56 6.18 -3.93
CA MET A 118 -8.30 5.24 -5.03
C MET A 118 -9.07 5.57 -6.30
N GLU A 119 -10.32 6.05 -6.19
CA GLU A 119 -11.08 6.59 -7.34
C GLU A 119 -10.35 7.76 -8.00
N LYS A 120 -9.70 8.63 -7.23
CA LYS A 120 -8.92 9.74 -7.80
C LYS A 120 -7.65 9.26 -8.51
N GLU A 121 -6.90 8.37 -7.87
CA GLU A 121 -5.59 7.91 -8.36
C GLU A 121 -5.70 6.92 -9.52
N TYR A 122 -6.63 5.97 -9.46
CA TYR A 122 -6.77 4.86 -10.42
C TYR A 122 -8.04 4.91 -11.27
N ARG A 123 -8.97 5.83 -10.94
CA ARG A 123 -10.14 6.13 -11.77
C ARG A 123 -10.97 4.87 -12.04
N MET A 124 -11.33 4.67 -13.30
CA MET A 124 -12.25 3.60 -13.71
C MET A 124 -11.71 2.20 -13.40
N LYS A 125 -10.39 1.99 -13.39
CA LYS A 125 -9.80 0.69 -13.05
C LYS A 125 -10.20 0.25 -11.64
N TRP A 126 -10.10 1.16 -10.67
CA TRP A 126 -10.51 0.90 -9.30
C TRP A 126 -12.03 0.68 -9.19
N ILE A 127 -12.83 1.53 -9.86
CA ILE A 127 -14.30 1.41 -9.82
C ILE A 127 -14.76 0.05 -10.35
N LEU A 128 -14.17 -0.43 -11.46
CA LEU A 128 -14.50 -1.74 -12.03
C LEU A 128 -14.11 -2.87 -11.08
N PHE A 129 -12.90 -2.84 -10.53
CA PHE A 129 -12.44 -3.83 -9.56
C PHE A 129 -13.37 -3.91 -8.35
N ARG A 130 -13.73 -2.78 -7.74
CA ARG A 130 -14.62 -2.75 -6.57
C ARG A 130 -15.99 -3.34 -6.88
N LYS A 131 -16.61 -2.96 -8.02
CA LYS A 131 -17.92 -3.51 -8.42
C LYS A 131 -17.90 -5.02 -8.58
N GLU A 132 -16.79 -5.57 -9.09
CA GLU A 132 -16.59 -7.00 -9.18
C GLU A 132 -16.51 -7.65 -7.80
N GLN A 133 -15.71 -7.09 -6.87
CA GLN A 133 -15.61 -7.60 -5.50
C GLN A 133 -16.95 -7.58 -4.74
N GLU A 134 -17.70 -6.48 -4.85
CA GLU A 134 -19.02 -6.36 -4.26
C GLU A 134 -19.99 -7.41 -4.83
N SER A 135 -20.00 -7.59 -6.16
CA SER A 135 -20.86 -8.59 -6.83
C SER A 135 -20.50 -10.04 -6.44
N ASN A 136 -19.22 -10.31 -6.22
CA ASN A 136 -18.74 -11.61 -5.76
C ASN A 136 -19.10 -11.86 -4.29
N GLY A 137 -19.06 -10.81 -3.44
CA GLY A 137 -19.51 -10.88 -2.05
C GLY A 137 -21.02 -11.10 -1.89
N TYR A 138 -21.84 -10.55 -2.78
CA TYR A 138 -23.28 -10.84 -2.81
C TYR A 138 -23.58 -12.28 -3.24
N SER A 139 -22.80 -12.85 -4.17
CA SER A 139 -23.05 -14.19 -4.72
C SER A 139 -22.76 -15.33 -3.72
N THR A 140 -21.92 -15.12 -2.70
CA THR A 140 -21.63 -16.10 -1.65
C THR A 140 -22.60 -16.05 -0.46
N SER A 141 -23.51 -15.06 -0.43
CA SER A 141 -24.49 -14.85 0.64
C SER A 141 -25.93 -15.28 0.28
N ALA A 142 -26.16 -15.79 -0.94
CA ALA A 142 -27.47 -16.27 -1.34
C ALA A 142 -27.80 -17.59 -0.63
N PRO A 143 -28.87 -17.68 0.18
CA PRO A 143 -29.31 -18.96 0.72
C PRO A 143 -29.82 -19.80 -0.45
N CYS A 144 -29.27 -21.00 -0.61
CA CYS A 144 -29.79 -22.02 -1.51
C CYS A 144 -31.30 -22.16 -1.27
N ARG A 145 -32.11 -21.68 -2.23
CA ARG A 145 -33.52 -22.01 -2.28
C ARG A 145 -33.63 -23.48 -2.66
N ASN A 146 -33.81 -24.33 -1.66
CA ASN A 146 -34.24 -25.70 -1.87
C ASN A 146 -35.62 -25.66 -2.54
N HIS A 147 -35.66 -26.00 -3.82
CA HIS A 147 -36.91 -26.37 -4.48
C HIS A 147 -37.26 -27.79 -4.04
N ALA A 148 -38.33 -27.90 -3.25
CA ALA A 148 -39.06 -29.12 -2.98
C ALA A 148 -39.97 -29.48 -4.15
#